data_AF-A0A958GXF0-F1
#
_entry.id   AF-A0A958GXF0-F1
#
_cell.length_a   1.000
_cell.length_b   1.000
_cell.length_c   1.000
_cell.angle_alpha   90.00
_cell.angle_beta   90.00
_cell.angle_gamma   90.00
#
_symmetry.space_group_name_H-M   'P 1'
#
loop_
_entity.id
_entity.type
_entity.pdbx_description
1 polymer ?
#
loop_
_entity_poly.entity_id
_entity_poly.type
_entity_poly.pdbx_seq_one_letter_code
_entity_poly.pdbx_strand_id
1 'polypeptide(L)' 'MTGMAVLKCAKCGKPLTDRKPGEPPFCSERCRLLDLGKWASGEYAIPGEPAPTMSDENWPTDYAGNPGDETLH' A
#
# COMPACT_ATOMS: atom_id res chain seq x y z
N MET A 1 -19.67 -29.08 6.53
CA MET A 1 -20.07 -28.47 5.24
C MET A 1 -19.17 -27.27 5.01
N THR A 2 -18.00 -27.46 4.42
CA THR A 2 -17.08 -26.34 4.15
C THR A 2 -17.50 -25.73 2.81
N GLY A 3 -18.31 -24.67 2.86
CA GLY A 3 -18.73 -23.96 1.65
C GLY A 3 -17.51 -23.32 0.99
N MET A 4 -17.31 -23.60 -0.30
CA MET A 4 -16.29 -22.92 -1.11
C MET A 4 -16.62 -21.42 -1.15
N ALA A 5 -15.84 -20.61 -0.44
CA ALA A 5 -16.03 -19.17 -0.44
C ALA A 5 -15.63 -18.59 -1.81
N VAL A 6 -16.61 -18.04 -2.52
CA VAL A 6 -16.37 -17.31 -3.78
C VAL A 6 -15.68 -15.98 -3.43
N LEU A 7 -14.47 -15.78 -3.94
CA LEU A 7 -13.74 -14.53 -3.77
C LEU A 7 -14.44 -13.40 -4.54
N LYS A 8 -14.40 -12.20 -3.96
CA LYS A 8 -15.01 -10.99 -4.53
C LYS A 8 -13.95 -10.00 -4.97
N CYS A 9 -14.25 -9.21 -5.99
CA CYS A 9 -13.42 -8.10 -6.43
C CYS A 9 -13.29 -7.07 -5.31
N ALA A 10 -12.05 -6.73 -4.94
CA ALA A 10 -11.77 -5.78 -3.86
C ALA A 10 -12.30 -4.37 -4.14
N LYS A 11 -12.46 -3.99 -5.43
CA LYS A 11 -12.95 -2.66 -5.82
C LYS A 11 -14.47 -2.56 -5.94
N CYS A 12 -15.14 -3.57 -6.50
CA CYS A 12 -16.56 -3.48 -6.86
C CYS A 12 -17.43 -4.62 -6.32
N GLY A 13 -16.87 -5.58 -5.59
CA GLY A 13 -17.59 -6.66 -4.94
C GLY A 13 -18.12 -7.78 -5.85
N LYS A 14 -17.96 -7.67 -7.18
CA LYS A 14 -18.37 -8.72 -8.12
C LYS A 14 -17.64 -10.04 -7.85
N PRO A 15 -18.30 -11.21 -8.04
CA PRO A 15 -17.65 -12.50 -7.88
C PRO A 15 -16.50 -12.67 -8.87
N LEU A 16 -15.42 -13.28 -8.43
CA LEU A 16 -14.29 -13.70 -9.26
C LEU A 16 -14.47 -15.18 -9.61
N THR A 17 -14.80 -15.48 -10.87
CA THR A 17 -15.10 -16.85 -11.34
C THR A 17 -13.86 -17.62 -11.79
N ASP A 18 -12.85 -16.94 -12.35
CA ASP A 18 -11.75 -17.59 -13.10
C ASP A 18 -10.35 -17.11 -12.69
N ARG A 19 -10.13 -16.87 -11.39
CA ARG A 19 -8.86 -16.32 -10.89
C ARG A 19 -7.81 -17.43 -10.72
N LYS A 20 -6.58 -17.17 -11.17
CA LYS A 20 -5.42 -18.03 -10.89
C LYS A 20 -4.78 -17.67 -9.54
N PRO A 21 -4.13 -18.64 -8.87
CA PRO A 21 -3.28 -18.32 -7.71
C PRO A 21 -2.25 -17.24 -8.05
N GLY A 22 -2.12 -16.22 -7.20
CA GLY A 22 -1.16 -15.12 -7.37
C GLY A 22 -1.65 -13.92 -8.20
N GLU A 23 -2.76 -14.02 -8.94
CA GLU A 23 -3.35 -12.85 -9.59
C GLU A 23 -3.93 -11.90 -8.55
N PRO A 24 -4.02 -10.57 -8.73
CA PRO A 24 -4.66 -9.67 -7.78
C PRO A 24 -6.21 -9.81 -7.78
N PRO A 25 -6.92 -9.43 -6.70
CA PRO A 25 -8.36 -9.71 -6.54
C PRO A 25 -9.25 -8.67 -7.26
N PHE A 26 -9.07 -8.48 -8.56
CA PHE A 26 -9.85 -7.52 -9.36
C PHE A 26 -10.55 -8.20 -10.55
N CYS A 27 -11.79 -7.82 -10.84
CA CYS A 27 -12.54 -8.39 -11.97
C CYS A 27 -12.13 -7.82 -13.34
N SER A 28 -11.33 -6.75 -13.36
CA SER A 28 -10.84 -6.11 -14.59
C SER A 28 -9.69 -5.16 -14.29
N GLU A 29 -8.92 -4.82 -15.34
CA GLU A 29 -7.88 -3.80 -15.28
C GLU A 29 -8.44 -2.44 -14.81
N ARG A 30 -9.65 -2.08 -15.25
CA ARG A 30 -10.34 -0.87 -14.76
C ARG A 30 -10.48 -0.86 -13.25
N CYS A 31 -10.86 -1.99 -12.63
CA CYS A 31 -10.99 -2.06 -11.18
C CYS A 31 -9.64 -1.92 -10.47
N ARG A 32 -8.57 -2.49 -11.04
CA ARG A 32 -7.21 -2.33 -10.54
C ARG A 32 -6.75 -0.87 -10.57
N LEU A 33 -6.95 -0.18 -11.70
CA LEU A 33 -6.56 1.22 -11.85
C LEU A 33 -7.36 2.16 -10.94
N LEU A 34 -8.67 1.91 -10.78
CA LEU A 34 -9.49 2.70 -9.85
C LEU A 34 -9.12 2.47 -8.39
N ASP A 35 -8.60 1.31 -8.03
CA ASP A 35 -8.10 1.05 -6.68
C ASP A 35 -6.77 1.77 -6.44
N LEU A 36 -5.84 1.65 -7.39
CA LEU A 36 -4.58 2.39 -7.38
C LEU A 36 -4.80 3.91 -7.31
N GLY A 37 -5.77 4.43 -8.05
CA GLY A 37 -6.12 5.85 -8.02
C GLY A 37 -6.53 6.34 -6.63
N LYS A 38 -7.24 5.51 -5.84
CA LYS A 38 -7.62 5.86 -4.46
C LYS A 38 -6.43 5.88 -3.51
N TRP A 39 -5.45 5.00 -3.73
CA TRP A 39 -4.18 5.06 -3.00
C TRP A 39 -3.42 6.34 -3.34
N ALA A 40 -3.29 6.64 -4.63
CA ALA A 40 -2.57 7.82 -5.10
C ALA A 40 -3.22 9.14 -4.66
N SER A 41 -4.56 9.19 -4.56
CA SER A 41 -5.28 10.37 -4.07
C SER A 41 -5.28 10.52 -2.55
N GLY A 42 -4.77 9.53 -1.80
CA GLY A 42 -4.82 9.52 -0.34
C GLY A 42 -6.22 9.25 0.22
N GLU A 43 -7.17 8.78 -0.59
CA GLU A 43 -8.51 8.40 -0.11
C GLU A 43 -8.49 7.19 0.81
N TYR A 44 -7.52 6.29 0.63
CA TYR A 44 -7.26 5.21 1.57
C TYR A 44 -6.33 5.69 2.67
N ALA A 45 -6.89 5.86 3.87
CA ALA A 45 -6.17 6.24 5.07
C ALA A 45 -6.54 5.30 6.22
N ILE A 46 -5.56 5.00 7.07
CA ILE A 46 -5.79 4.31 8.33
C ILE A 46 -6.02 5.40 9.39
N PRO A 47 -7.17 5.42 10.10
CA PRO A 47 -7.40 6.38 11.17
C PRO A 47 -6.34 6.25 12.26
N GLY A 48 -5.82 7.38 12.71
CA GLY A 48 -4.78 7.44 13.75
C GLY A 48 -4.46 8.87 14.13
N GLU A 49 -3.57 9.02 15.11
CA GLU A 49 -3.01 10.33 15.44
C GLU A 49 -2.17 10.86 14.25
N PRO A 50 -2.08 12.18 14.08
CA PRO A 50 -1.23 12.76 13.05
C PRO A 50 0.20 12.24 13.18
N ALA A 51 0.81 11.90 12.05
CA ALA A 51 2.23 11.57 12.04
C ALA A 51 3.03 12.76 12.61
N PRO A 52 4.10 12.50 13.39
CA PRO A 52 4.99 13.57 13.81
C PRO A 52 5.55 14.27 12.57
N THR A 53 5.67 15.60 12.63
CA THR A 53 6.26 16.38 11.55
C THR A 53 7.72 15.97 11.39
N MET A 54 8.07 15.39 10.25
CA MET A 54 9.48 15.13 9.91
C MET A 54 10.12 16.47 9.53
N SER A 55 10.82 17.09 10.46
CA SER A 55 11.83 18.10 10.17
C SER A 55 13.15 17.39 9.82
N ASP A 56 13.95 17.97 8.93
CA ASP A 56 15.27 17.44 8.56
C ASP A 56 16.19 17.21 9.79
N GLU A 57 15.98 17.96 10.88
CA GLU A 57 16.67 17.78 12.17
C GLU A 57 16.35 16.48 12.93
N ASN A 58 15.30 15.74 12.59
CA ASN A 58 14.85 14.58 13.38
C ASN A 58 14.94 13.25 12.62
N TRP A 59 15.85 13.16 11.64
CA TRP A 59 16.19 11.89 11.02
C TRP A 59 16.99 11.01 12.01
N PRO A 60 16.63 9.72 12.18
CA PRO A 60 17.43 8.80 12.99
C PRO A 60 18.85 8.68 12.42
N THR A 61 19.84 9.22 13.13
CA THR A 61 21.26 9.20 12.71
C THR A 61 21.93 7.83 12.93
N ASP A 62 21.17 6.81 13.30
CA ASP A 62 21.66 5.45 13.54
C ASP A 62 21.65 4.57 12.27
N TYR A 63 21.03 5.01 11.18
CA TYR A 63 21.24 4.43 9.86
C TYR A 63 22.62 4.84 9.33
N ALA A 64 23.62 4.00 9.64
CA ALA A 64 24.97 4.08 9.09
C ALA A 64 24.93 4.24 7.56
N GLY A 65 25.26 5.44 7.08
CA GLY A 65 25.36 5.73 5.65
C GLY A 65 24.92 7.14 5.28
N ASN A 66 25.39 8.16 5.99
CA ASN A 66 25.39 9.51 5.41
C ASN A 66 26.72 9.69 4.64
N PRO A 67 26.72 9.81 3.31
CA PRO A 67 27.94 10.01 2.51
C PRO A 67 28.58 11.40 2.69
N GLY A 68 28.14 12.18 3.68
CA GLY A 68 28.64 13.51 4.00
C GLY A 68 29.36 13.64 5.35
N ASP A 69 29.61 12.53 6.07
CA ASP A 69 30.56 12.54 7.20
C ASP A 69 31.99 12.46 6.66
N GLU A 70 32.47 13.58 6.11
CA GLU A 70 33.89 13.86 5.99
C GLU A 70 34.35 14.51 7.30
N THR A 71 34.42 13.74 8.38
CA THR A 71 35.16 14.17 9.57
C THR A 71 36.65 14.21 9.25
N LEU A 72 37.11 15.39 8.85
CA LEU A 72 38.52 15.81 8.90
C LEU A 72 39.14 15.43 10.25
N HIS A 73 40.02 14.44 10.25
CA HIS A 73 41.23 14.38 11.08
C HIS A 73 42.35 13.69 10.31
#